data_AF-A0A1X1K746-F1
#
_entry.id   AF-A0A1X1K746-F1
#
_cell.length_a   1.000
_cell.length_b   1.000
_cell.length_c   1.000
_cell.angle_alpha   90.00
_cell.angle_beta   90.00
_cell.angle_gamma   90.00
#
_symmetry.space_group_name_H-M   'P 1'
#
loop_
_entity.id
_entity.type
_entity.pdbx_description
1 polymer ?
#
loop_
_entity_poly.entity_id
_entity_poly.type
_entity_poly.pdbx_seq_one_letter_code
_entity_poly.pdbx_strand_id
1 'polypeptide(L)'
;MKKTETFIVFRNKETGGFLSKYKSKEQTLAYSAEYTEGLKRAAKNEVEATKIQIEDFTKLANALNCELLEVTATYELKTLDGEEPEDLTDKTENSKSESFKKFIAMLANGLEDD
;
A
#
# COMPACT_ATOMS: atom_id res chain seq x y z
N MET A 1 -6.60 12.26 -17.50
CA MET A 1 -7.10 11.93 -16.14
C MET A 1 -6.12 12.37 -15.07
N LYS A 2 -6.57 13.16 -14.09
CA LYS A 2 -5.79 13.55 -12.91
C LYS A 2 -6.09 12.59 -11.75
N LYS A 3 -5.06 12.00 -11.15
CA LYS A 3 -5.16 11.11 -9.97
C LYS A 3 -4.37 11.69 -8.81
N THR A 4 -4.97 11.66 -7.62
CA THR A 4 -4.32 12.11 -6.38
C THR A 4 -4.38 10.96 -5.38
N GLU A 5 -3.23 10.61 -4.81
CA GLU A 5 -3.10 9.54 -3.80
C GLU A 5 -2.40 10.09 -2.57
N THR A 6 -2.82 9.62 -1.39
CA THR A 6 -2.14 9.90 -0.12
C THR A 6 -1.71 8.59 0.53
N PHE A 7 -0.46 8.52 0.98
CA PHE A 7 0.12 7.31 1.57
C PHE A 7 1.24 7.66 2.55
N ILE A 8 1.60 6.72 3.44
CA ILE A 8 2.71 6.85 4.38
C ILE A 8 3.95 6.13 3.85
N VAL A 9 5.12 6.76 3.99
CA VAL A 9 6.44 6.17 3.68
C VAL A 9 7.38 6.28 4.87
N PHE A 10 8.36 5.37 4.93
CA PHE A 10 9.51 5.48 5.83
C PHE A 10 10.66 6.16 5.10
N ARG A 11 11.26 7.19 5.69
CA ARG A 11 12.44 7.87 5.16
C ARG A 11 13.58 7.77 6.16
N ASN A 12 14.71 7.24 5.74
CA ASN A 12 15.92 7.14 6.56
C ASN A 12 16.43 8.55 6.90
N LYS A 13 16.68 8.81 8.20
CA LYS A 13 17.04 10.13 8.71
C LYS A 13 18.45 10.58 8.35
N GLU A 14 19.36 9.65 8.07
CA GLU A 14 20.75 9.95 7.73
C GLU A 14 20.95 10.17 6.23
N THR A 15 20.41 9.26 5.41
CA THR A 15 20.61 9.27 3.95
C THR A 15 19.51 10.02 3.20
N GLY A 16 18.35 10.22 3.84
CA GLY A 16 17.16 10.76 3.21
C GLY A 16 16.47 9.79 2.24
N GLY A 17 16.98 8.56 2.08
CA GLY A 17 16.41 7.53 1.21
C GLY A 17 15.12 6.93 1.78
N PHE A 18 14.21 6.51 0.91
CA PHE A 18 12.94 5.91 1.27
C PHE A 18 13.06 4.39 1.35
N LEU A 19 12.44 3.77 2.35
CA LEU A 19 12.36 2.31 2.44
C LEU A 19 11.59 1.77 1.23
N SER A 20 12.21 0.90 0.43
CA SER A 20 11.56 0.24 -0.71
C SER A 20 11.13 -1.18 -0.37
N LYS A 21 11.88 -1.86 0.49
CA LYS A 21 11.61 -3.26 0.85
C LYS A 21 12.07 -3.52 2.28
N TYR A 22 11.25 -4.26 3.00
CA TYR A 22 11.57 -4.79 4.32
C TYR A 22 11.23 -6.28 4.36
N LYS A 23 12.13 -7.07 4.94
CA LYS A 23 11.89 -8.50 5.19
C LYS A 23 12.50 -8.88 6.53
N SER A 24 11.66 -9.40 7.43
CA SER A 24 12.11 -10.12 8.62
C SER A 24 12.60 -11.51 8.21
N LYS A 25 13.71 -11.99 8.76
CA LYS A 25 14.16 -13.38 8.56
C LYS A 25 13.42 -14.29 9.51
N GLU A 26 12.88 -15.38 8.99
CA GLU A 26 12.19 -16.38 9.80
C GLU A 26 13.10 -16.93 10.92
N GLN A 27 12.52 -17.14 12.10
CA GLN A 27 13.19 -17.73 13.28
C GLN A 27 14.41 -16.97 13.82
N THR A 28 14.64 -15.72 13.40
CA THR A 28 15.75 -14.88 13.91
C THR A 28 15.31 -13.43 14.11
N LEU A 29 16.08 -12.67 14.90
CA LEU A 29 15.87 -11.22 15.07
C LEU A 29 16.49 -10.37 13.94
N ALA A 30 17.03 -11.01 12.89
CA ALA A 30 17.68 -10.31 11.79
C ALA A 30 16.65 -9.84 10.75
N TYR A 31 16.90 -8.66 10.16
CA TYR A 31 16.08 -8.10 9.09
C TYR A 31 16.95 -7.65 7.91
N SER A 32 16.31 -7.47 6.74
CA SER A 32 16.88 -6.74 5.62
C SER A 32 15.98 -5.57 5.26
N ALA A 33 16.58 -4.39 5.09
CA ALA A 33 15.93 -3.17 4.64
C ALA A 33 16.67 -2.64 3.42
N GLU A 34 15.95 -2.42 2.32
CA GLU A 34 16.47 -1.80 1.11
C GLU A 34 15.87 -0.40 0.98
N TYR A 35 16.70 0.55 0.52
CA TYR A 35 16.32 1.95 0.37
C TYR A 35 16.49 2.41 -1.08
N THR A 36 15.69 3.40 -1.46
CA THR A 36 15.68 4.04 -2.78
C THR A 36 15.63 5.56 -2.60
N GLU A 37 16.34 6.30 -3.44
CA GLU A 37 16.25 7.76 -3.46
C GLU A 37 14.92 8.24 -4.06
N GLY A 38 14.32 7.43 -4.94
CA GLY A 38 13.08 7.79 -5.64
C GLY A 38 11.83 7.40 -4.85
N LEU A 39 11.05 8.40 -4.41
CA LEU A 39 9.73 8.24 -3.77
C LEU A 39 8.78 7.31 -4.55
N LYS A 40 8.85 7.32 -5.88
CA LYS A 40 8.03 6.46 -6.76
C LYS A 40 8.24 4.95 -6.53
N ARG A 41 9.37 4.56 -5.95
CA ARG A 41 9.73 3.17 -5.62
C ARG A 41 9.66 2.87 -4.12
N ALA A 42 9.24 3.83 -3.31
CA ALA A 42 9.08 3.63 -1.88
C ALA A 42 7.95 2.63 -1.59
N ALA A 43 8.08 1.89 -0.49
CA ALA A 43 6.99 1.11 0.07
C ALA A 43 5.91 2.08 0.56
N LYS A 44 4.76 2.08 -0.11
CA LYS A 44 3.60 2.92 0.21
C LYS A 44 2.69 2.17 1.17
N ASN A 45 2.33 2.81 2.27
CA ASN A 45 1.39 2.26 3.25
C ASN A 45 0.12 3.09 3.28
N GLU A 46 -1.02 2.43 3.49
CA GLU A 46 -2.30 3.12 3.61
C GLU A 46 -2.34 3.99 4.88
N VAL A 47 -2.85 5.22 4.75
CA VAL A 47 -2.85 6.21 5.83
C VAL A 47 -3.62 5.72 7.05
N GLU A 48 -4.85 5.22 6.84
CA GLU A 48 -5.73 4.84 7.95
C GLU A 48 -5.20 3.61 8.71
N ALA A 49 -4.83 2.56 7.98
CA ALA A 49 -4.24 1.35 8.56
C ALA A 49 -2.94 1.65 9.33
N THR A 50 -2.14 2.59 8.83
CA THR A 50 -0.91 3.03 9.51
C THR A 50 -1.23 3.82 10.79
N LYS A 51 -2.25 4.70 10.77
CA LYS A 51 -2.68 5.47 11.95
C LYS A 51 -3.27 4.57 13.04
N ILE A 52 -4.04 3.56 12.68
CA ILE A 52 -4.56 2.54 13.62
C ILE A 52 -3.41 1.78 14.29
N GLN A 53 -2.36 1.45 13.53
CA GLN A 53 -1.18 0.69 14.01
C GLN A 53 0.04 1.58 14.27
N ILE A 54 -0.18 2.85 14.63
CA ILE A 54 0.90 3.86 14.64
C ILE A 54 2.02 3.52 15.61
N GLU A 55 1.71 2.83 16.73
CA GLU A 55 2.71 2.42 17.71
C GLU A 55 3.73 1.45 17.11
N ASP A 56 3.28 0.45 16.37
CA ASP A 56 4.14 -0.57 15.74
C ASP A 56 4.94 0.03 14.58
N PHE A 57 4.32 0.89 13.77
CA PHE A 57 5.01 1.63 12.73
C PHE A 57 6.09 2.56 13.31
N THR A 58 5.82 3.20 14.44
CA THR A 58 6.79 4.07 15.12
C THR A 58 7.96 3.26 15.69
N LYS A 59 7.70 2.10 16.30
CA LYS A 59 8.75 1.18 16.77
C LYS A 59 9.63 0.73 15.61
N LEU A 60 9.03 0.34 14.49
CA LEU A 60 9.76 -0.07 13.28
C LEU A 60 10.58 1.09 12.70
N ALA A 61 10.00 2.30 12.63
CA ALA A 61 10.70 3.48 12.15
C ALA A 61 11.93 3.78 13.01
N ASN A 62 11.80 3.72 14.34
CA ASN A 62 12.91 3.91 15.26
C ASN A 62 14.00 2.83 15.08
N ALA A 63 13.62 1.55 14.94
CA ALA A 63 14.56 0.46 14.73
C ALA A 63 15.35 0.58 13.41
N LEU A 64 14.75 1.21 12.39
CA LEU A 64 15.34 1.43 11.07
C LEU A 64 16.00 2.83 10.93
N ASN A 65 16.07 3.63 12.00
CA ASN A 65 16.48 5.04 11.97
C ASN A 65 15.76 5.86 10.87
N CYS A 66 14.44 5.69 10.80
CA CYS A 66 13.56 6.34 9.86
C CYS A 66 12.58 7.32 10.54
N GLU A 67 12.08 8.27 9.76
CA GLU A 67 10.88 9.05 10.04
C GLU A 67 9.71 8.54 9.18
N LEU A 68 8.49 8.68 9.68
CA LEU A 68 7.27 8.43 8.92
C LEU A 68 6.81 9.74 8.28
N LEU A 69 6.49 9.72 6.99
CA LEU A 69 6.00 10.89 6.25
C LEU A 69 4.68 10.54 5.57
N GLU A 70 3.67 11.39 5.77
CA GLU A 70 2.46 11.40 4.95
C GLU A 70 2.73 12.17 3.65
N VAL A 71 2.51 11.49 2.52
CA VAL A 71 2.81 11.99 1.18
C VAL A 71 1.50 12.10 0.43
N THR A 72 1.19 13.31 -0.07
CA THR A 72 0.15 13.53 -1.06
C THR A 72 0.80 13.75 -2.42
N ALA A 73 0.55 12.85 -3.36
CA ALA A 73 1.10 12.91 -4.71
C ALA A 73 -0.01 13.00 -5.75
N THR A 74 0.17 13.89 -6.72
CA THR A 74 -0.76 14.09 -7.83
C THR A 74 -0.07 13.73 -9.14
N TYR A 75 -0.73 12.93 -9.97
CA TYR A 75 -0.24 12.52 -11.27
C TYR A 75 -1.29 12.81 -12.34
N GLU A 76 -0.84 13.16 -13.53
CA GLU A 76 -1.68 13.34 -14.71
C GLU A 76 -1.37 12.22 -15.71
N LEU A 77 -2.41 11.46 -16.10
CA LEU A 77 -2.33 10.40 -17.09
C LEU A 77 -2.87 10.91 -18.42
N LYS A 78 -2.06 10.76 -19.47
CA LYS A 78 -2.38 11.02 -20.87
C LYS A 78 -1.89 9.86 -21.73
N THR A 79 -2.55 9.60 -22.85
CA THR A 79 -2.01 8.75 -23.92
C THR A 79 -0.77 9.41 -24.51
N LEU A 80 0.03 8.67 -25.28
CA LEU A 80 1.20 9.26 -25.96
C LEU A 80 0.80 10.36 -26.95
N ASP A 81 -0.41 10.29 -27.48
CA ASP A 81 -1.01 11.29 -28.36
C ASP A 81 -1.60 12.49 -27.57
N GLY A 82 -1.51 12.49 -26.23
CA GLY A 82 -1.93 13.58 -25.36
C GLY A 82 -3.40 13.55 -24.94
N GLU A 83 -4.14 12.53 -25.36
CA GLU A 83 -5.55 12.36 -25.01
C GLU A 83 -5.73 11.78 -23.60
N GLU A 84 -6.93 11.91 -23.05
CA GLU A 84 -7.27 11.29 -21.77
C GLU A 84 -7.46 9.77 -21.97
N PRO A 85 -6.75 8.90 -21.23
CA PRO A 85 -6.89 7.45 -21.38
C PRO A 85 -8.24 6.98 -20.84
N GLU A 86 -8.77 5.90 -21.42
CA GLU A 86 -9.98 5.23 -20.93
C GLU A 86 -9.83 4.78 -19.46
N ASP A 87 -10.90 4.91 -18.68
CA ASP A 87 -10.95 4.39 -17.32
C ASP A 87 -11.23 2.87 -17.35
N LEU A 88 -10.25 2.09 -16.88
CA LEU A 88 -10.33 0.63 -16.85
C LEU A 88 -10.78 0.07 -15.50
N THR A 89 -10.98 0.91 -14.48
CA THR A 89 -11.21 0.50 -13.09
C THR A 89 -12.59 -0.17 -12.90
N ASP A 90 -13.61 0.26 -13.65
CA ASP A 90 -14.99 -0.24 -13.56
C ASP A 90 -15.16 -1.72 -13.93
N LYS A 91 -14.27 -2.29 -14.76
CA LYS A 91 -14.42 -3.67 -15.25
C LYS A 91 -14.00 -4.72 -14.21
N THR A 92 -13.08 -4.38 -13.31
CA THR A 92 -12.48 -5.34 -12.35
C THR A 92 -13.11 -5.31 -10.96
N GLU A 93 -13.66 -4.19 -10.52
CA GLU A 93 -14.31 -4.10 -9.20
C GLU A 93 -15.67 -4.83 -9.16
N ASN A 94 -16.43 -4.73 -10.26
CA ASN A 94 -17.68 -5.48 -10.42
C ASN A 94 -17.44 -7.00 -10.41
N SER A 95 -16.38 -7.50 -11.05
CA SER A 95 -16.13 -8.95 -11.09
C SER A 95 -15.70 -9.52 -9.72
N LYS A 96 -14.92 -8.77 -8.94
CA LYS A 96 -14.49 -9.18 -7.58
C LYS A 96 -15.65 -9.15 -6.58
N SER A 97 -16.50 -8.12 -6.63
CA SER A 97 -17.64 -8.02 -5.71
C SER A 97 -18.66 -9.12 -5.96
N GLU A 98 -18.96 -9.46 -7.21
CA GLU A 98 -19.86 -10.57 -7.56
C GLU A 98 -19.30 -11.93 -7.14
N SER A 99 -17.98 -12.13 -7.28
CA SER A 99 -17.32 -13.36 -6.82
C SER A 99 -17.36 -13.51 -5.30
N PHE A 100 -17.19 -12.40 -4.56
CA PHE A 100 -17.27 -12.39 -3.10
C PHE A 100 -18.71 -12.59 -2.59
N LYS A 101 -19.71 -11.94 -3.21
CA LYS A 101 -21.14 -12.17 -2.90
C LYS A 101 -21.52 -13.63 -3.06
N LYS A 102 -21.07 -14.28 -4.15
CA LYS A 102 -21.34 -15.70 -4.42
C LYS A 102 -20.70 -16.61 -3.38
N PHE A 103 -19.50 -16.28 -2.89
CA PHE A 103 -18.84 -17.01 -1.81
C PHE A 103 -19.59 -16.89 -0.48
N ILE A 104 -20.03 -15.68 -0.10
CA ILE A 104 -20.83 -15.45 1.12
C ILE A 104 -22.18 -16.18 1.07
N ALA A 105 -22.87 -16.16 -0.08
CA ALA A 105 -24.13 -16.89 -0.25
C ALA A 105 -23.94 -18.41 -0.09
N MET A 106 -22.81 -18.96 -0.54
CA MET A 106 -22.48 -20.38 -0.39
C MET A 106 -22.20 -20.76 1.06
N LEU A 107 -21.59 -19.87 1.85
CA LEU A 107 -21.39 -20.07 3.29
C LEU A 107 -22.71 -20.01 4.07
N ALA A 108 -23.60 -19.05 3.73
CA ALA A 108 -24.89 -18.91 4.41
C ALA A 108 -25.81 -20.12 4.18
N ASN A 109 -25.84 -20.67 2.96
CA ASN A 109 -26.63 -21.85 2.64
C ASN A 109 -26.05 -23.17 3.19
N GLY A 110 -24.82 -23.16 3.70
CA GLY A 110 -24.18 -24.34 4.33
C GLY A 110 -24.39 -24.43 5.85
N LEU A 111 -25.15 -23.50 6.44
CA LEU A 111 -25.42 -23.37 7.88
C LEU A 111 -26.89 -23.69 8.25
N GLU A 112 -27.74 -24.08 7.30
CA GLU A 112 -29.17 -24.37 7.53
C GLU A 112 -29.49 -25.87 7.70
N ASP A 113 -28.48 -26.75 7.69
CA ASP A 113 -28.65 -28.18 7.98
C ASP A 113 -27.97 -28.53 9.32
N ASP A 114 -28.60 -28.16 10.44
CA ASP A 114 -28.40 -28.77 11.79
C ASP A 114 -29.70 -28.66 12.61
#